data_AF-A0A7R8VUP5-F1
#
_entry.id   AF-A0A7R8VUP5-F1
#
_cell.length_a   1.000
_cell.length_b   1.000
_cell.length_c   1.000
_cell.angle_alpha   90.00
_cell.angle_beta   90.00
_cell.angle_gamma   90.00
#
_symmetry.space_group_name_H-M   'P 1'
#
loop_
_entity.id
_entity.type
_entity.pdbx_description
1 polymer ?
#
loop_
_entity_poly.entity_id
_entity_poly.type
_entity_poly.pdbx_seq_one_letter_code
_entity_poly.pdbx_strand_id
1 'polypeptide(L)'
;MVAAADVPAMSTGLVMHKQSTRMSYRDDNGTSWPLPVVRKVEEEIVKDMTQDYEYLWALGDKSFRSAASRLLLGGESMAIAEERVASIQSVSGTGALWIGAKYISRVLNYNTFYMSSPTWSYVFQCRLSSATAKICFTQVHPKEGRLIWAMPCDMVDESLGRLKMFHS
;
A
#
# COMPACT_ATOMS: atom_id res chain seq x y z
N MET A 1 24.83 -9.30 27.84
CA MET A 1 25.83 -8.70 26.91
C MET A 1 25.73 -9.47 25.60
N VAL A 2 24.92 -8.98 24.66
CA VAL A 2 24.75 -9.61 23.34
C VAL A 2 25.64 -8.84 22.36
N ALA A 3 26.57 -9.55 21.75
CA ALA A 3 27.54 -9.01 20.81
C ALA A 3 26.82 -8.42 19.59
N ALA A 4 27.23 -7.21 19.19
CA ALA A 4 26.89 -6.61 17.92
C ALA A 4 27.50 -7.47 16.81
N ALA A 5 26.66 -8.03 15.94
CA ALA A 5 27.11 -8.63 14.70
C ALA A 5 27.29 -7.50 13.68
N ASP A 6 28.52 -7.35 13.20
CA ASP A 6 28.92 -6.38 12.19
C ASP A 6 28.10 -6.56 10.89
N VAL A 7 27.34 -5.53 10.54
CA VAL A 7 26.70 -5.39 9.24
C VAL A 7 27.74 -4.74 8.30
N PRO A 8 28.20 -5.42 7.23
CA PRO A 8 29.17 -4.83 6.32
C PRO A 8 28.52 -3.63 5.59
N ALA A 9 29.23 -2.51 5.60
CA ALA A 9 28.85 -1.30 4.89
C ALA A 9 28.75 -1.57 3.38
N MET A 10 27.53 -1.57 2.85
CA MET A 10 27.28 -1.75 1.42
C MET A 10 27.53 -0.41 0.72
N SER A 11 28.46 -0.43 -0.24
CA SER A 11 28.88 0.73 -1.02
C SER A 11 27.69 1.39 -1.72
N THR A 12 27.64 2.71 -1.60
CA THR A 12 26.74 3.61 -2.32
C THR A 12 27.00 3.51 -3.82
N GLY A 13 26.26 2.65 -4.50
CA GLY A 13 26.39 2.42 -5.94
C GLY A 13 25.14 1.79 -6.54
N LEU A 14 23.99 2.47 -6.44
CA LEU A 14 22.77 2.08 -7.15
C LEU A 14 22.97 2.25 -8.66
N VAL A 15 23.48 1.21 -9.32
CA VAL A 15 23.48 1.13 -10.79
C VAL A 15 22.10 0.63 -11.22
N MET A 16 21.23 1.56 -11.62
CA MET A 16 19.97 1.24 -12.27
C MET A 16 20.24 0.65 -13.66
N HIS A 17 20.37 -0.67 -13.75
CA HIS A 17 20.42 -1.37 -15.03
C HIS A 17 19.08 -1.22 -15.76
N LYS A 18 19.10 -0.49 -16.89
CA LYS A 18 17.97 -0.21 -17.78
C LYS A 18 17.54 -1.45 -18.59
N GLN A 19 17.24 -2.57 -17.94
CA GLN A 19 16.82 -3.83 -18.60
C GLN A 19 15.75 -4.62 -17.82
N SER A 20 14.76 -3.97 -17.20
CA SER A 20 13.59 -4.68 -16.67
C SER A 20 12.28 -4.04 -17.14
N THR A 21 11.56 -4.76 -18.00
CA THR A 21 10.16 -4.44 -18.38
C THR A 21 9.16 -4.71 -17.24
N ARG A 22 9.62 -5.25 -16.09
CA ARG A 22 8.80 -5.61 -14.94
C ARG A 22 9.21 -4.78 -13.71
N MET A 23 8.21 -4.20 -13.05
CA MET A 23 8.37 -3.33 -11.89
C MET A 23 8.53 -4.17 -10.59
N SER A 24 9.62 -4.92 -10.48
CA SER A 24 9.92 -5.77 -9.31
C SER A 24 11.34 -5.53 -8.82
N TYR A 25 11.54 -5.57 -7.50
CA TYR A 25 12.88 -5.45 -6.90
C TYR A 25 13.80 -6.60 -7.34
N ARG A 26 15.05 -6.28 -7.66
CA ARG A 26 16.06 -7.22 -8.15
C ARG A 26 17.42 -6.94 -7.50
N ASP A 27 18.28 -7.95 -7.49
CA ASP A 27 19.68 -7.82 -7.07
C ASP A 27 20.55 -7.17 -8.15
N ASP A 28 21.84 -6.99 -7.83
CA ASP A 28 22.85 -6.41 -8.73
C ASP A 28 23.03 -7.22 -10.03
N ASN A 29 22.65 -8.51 -10.01
CA ASN A 29 22.69 -9.39 -11.17
C ASN A 29 21.39 -9.37 -11.99
N GLY A 30 20.42 -8.52 -11.63
CA GLY A 30 19.13 -8.43 -12.31
C GLY A 30 18.24 -9.64 -12.07
N THR A 31 18.45 -10.40 -11.00
CA THR A 31 17.64 -11.56 -10.59
C THR A 31 16.68 -11.18 -9.47
N SER A 32 15.55 -11.90 -9.34
CA SER A 32 14.62 -11.71 -8.23
C SER A 32 15.32 -11.95 -6.89
N TRP A 33 15.23 -10.99 -5.99
CA TRP A 33 15.90 -11.07 -4.68
C TRP A 33 14.89 -11.37 -3.55
N PRO A 34 14.79 -12.61 -3.07
CA PRO A 34 14.00 -12.92 -1.88
C PRO A 34 14.71 -12.42 -0.63
N LEU A 35 13.99 -11.62 0.18
CA LEU A 35 14.50 -11.08 1.43
C LEU A 35 14.96 -12.21 2.37
N PRO A 36 16.15 -12.11 3.02
CA PRO A 36 16.65 -13.13 3.93
C PRO A 36 15.70 -13.45 5.09
N VAL A 37 14.95 -12.46 5.58
CA VAL A 37 13.94 -12.65 6.63
C VAL A 37 12.77 -13.52 6.16
N VAL A 38 12.33 -13.36 4.91
CA VAL A 38 11.24 -14.15 4.33
C VAL A 38 11.66 -15.61 4.22
N ARG A 39 12.87 -15.87 3.72
CA ARG A 39 13.43 -17.23 3.64
C ARG A 39 13.50 -17.93 4.99
N LYS A 40 13.97 -17.23 6.03
CA LYS A 40 14.02 -17.79 7.40
C LYS A 40 12.64 -18.18 7.91
N VAL A 41 11.64 -17.29 7.74
CA VAL A 41 10.27 -17.55 8.19
C VAL A 41 9.64 -18.69 7.38
N GLU A 42 9.88 -18.77 6.07
CA GLU A 42 9.42 -19.91 5.25
C GLU A 42 9.99 -21.25 5.73
N GLU A 43 11.28 -21.31 6.06
CA GLU A 43 11.90 -22.51 6.63
C GLU A 43 11.33 -22.89 7.99
N GLU A 44 10.96 -21.92 8.83
CA GLU A 44 10.31 -22.15 10.12
C GLU A 44 8.88 -22.68 9.93
N ILE A 45 8.11 -22.07 9.01
CA ILE A 45 6.75 -22.48 8.65
C ILE A 45 6.73 -23.92 8.14
N VAL A 46 7.66 -24.30 7.26
CA VAL A 46 7.71 -25.67 6.69
C VAL A 46 8.04 -26.74 7.74
N LYS A 47 8.80 -26.38 8.79
CA LYS A 47 9.16 -27.31 9.88
C LYS A 47 8.04 -27.49 10.90
N ASP A 48 7.06 -26.59 10.92
CA ASP A 48 5.96 -26.62 11.87
C ASP A 48 4.87 -27.62 11.42
N MET A 49 4.83 -28.77 12.08
CA MET A 49 3.85 -29.83 11.84
C MET A 49 2.49 -29.56 12.50
N THR A 50 2.35 -28.47 13.26
CA THR A 50 1.10 -28.10 13.93
C THR A 50 0.21 -27.18 13.09
N GLN A 51 0.64 -26.88 11.86
CA GLN A 51 -0.12 -26.02 10.95
C GLN A 51 -1.46 -26.62 10.58
N ASP A 52 -2.48 -25.78 10.74
CA ASP A 52 -3.81 -26.02 10.23
C ASP A 52 -4.05 -25.15 8.99
N TYR A 53 -4.74 -25.74 8.00
CA TYR A 53 -5.11 -25.10 6.74
C TYR A 53 -6.60 -24.77 6.69
N GLU A 54 -7.25 -24.69 7.85
CA GLU A 54 -8.61 -24.19 7.99
C GLU A 54 -8.78 -22.76 7.46
N TYR A 55 -10.02 -22.44 7.11
CA TYR A 55 -10.36 -21.11 6.63
C TYR A 55 -10.11 -20.06 7.71
N LEU A 56 -9.42 -18.98 7.33
CA LEU A 56 -9.33 -17.80 8.17
C LEU A 56 -10.71 -17.16 8.35
N TRP A 57 -10.87 -16.45 9.47
CA TRP A 57 -12.00 -15.57 9.69
C TRP A 57 -12.21 -14.58 8.53
N ALA A 58 -13.43 -14.10 8.31
CA ALA A 58 -13.78 -13.22 7.19
C ALA A 58 -12.93 -11.93 7.09
N LEU A 59 -12.37 -11.45 8.21
CA LEU A 59 -11.48 -10.29 8.22
C LEU A 59 -9.99 -10.64 8.00
N GLY A 60 -9.68 -11.93 7.94
CA GLY A 60 -8.32 -12.48 7.91
C GLY A 60 -7.68 -12.63 9.28
N ASP A 61 -6.40 -12.95 9.27
CA ASP A 61 -5.65 -13.24 10.49
C ASP A 61 -5.51 -12.00 11.39
N LYS A 62 -5.75 -12.16 12.69
CA LYS A 62 -5.73 -11.06 13.66
C LYS A 62 -4.29 -10.57 13.90
N SER A 63 -3.33 -11.48 13.94
CA SER A 63 -1.93 -11.12 14.19
C SER A 63 -1.33 -10.33 13.02
N PHE A 64 -1.60 -10.76 11.79
CA PHE A 64 -1.25 -10.08 10.56
C PHE A 64 -1.86 -8.67 10.50
N ARG A 65 -3.16 -8.54 10.75
CA ARG A 65 -3.85 -7.24 10.74
C ARG A 65 -3.31 -6.26 11.77
N SER A 66 -3.02 -6.75 12.99
CA SER A 66 -2.42 -5.93 14.05
C SER A 66 -1.02 -5.47 13.68
N ALA A 67 -0.17 -6.39 13.20
CA ALA A 67 1.18 -6.08 12.74
C ALA A 67 1.18 -5.08 11.56
N ALA A 68 0.31 -5.29 10.57
CA ALA A 68 0.17 -4.40 9.42
C ALA A 68 -0.29 -3.00 9.82
N SER A 69 -1.24 -2.90 10.76
CA SER A 69 -1.73 -1.61 11.27
C SER A 69 -0.63 -0.84 12.02
N ARG A 70 0.16 -1.54 12.86
CA ARG A 70 1.31 -0.96 13.57
C ARG A 70 2.43 -0.56 12.63
N LEU A 71 2.67 -1.32 11.56
CA LEU A 71 3.65 -0.97 10.52
C LEU A 71 3.24 0.30 9.77
N LEU A 72 1.96 0.44 9.44
CA LEU A 72 1.46 1.59 8.68
C LEU A 72 1.34 2.87 9.51
N LEU A 73 0.78 2.78 10.71
CA LEU A 73 0.47 3.95 11.55
C LEU A 73 1.56 4.28 12.58
N GLY A 74 2.52 3.38 12.76
CA GLY A 74 3.48 3.42 13.86
C GLY A 74 2.95 2.73 15.13
N GLY A 75 3.86 2.14 15.91
CA GLY A 75 3.50 1.38 17.11
C GLY A 75 2.83 2.21 18.21
N GLU A 76 3.18 3.49 18.30
CA GLU A 76 2.70 4.44 19.32
C GLU A 76 1.59 5.37 18.77
N SER A 77 0.89 4.95 17.71
CA SER A 77 -0.16 5.77 17.11
C SER A 77 -1.33 5.95 18.07
N MET A 78 -1.73 7.20 18.34
CA MET A 78 -2.94 7.50 19.12
C MET A 78 -4.19 6.86 18.52
N ALA A 79 -4.26 6.73 17.19
CA ALA A 79 -5.39 6.08 16.53
C ALA A 79 -5.54 4.61 16.95
N ILE A 80 -4.43 3.92 17.21
CA ILE A 80 -4.43 2.54 17.73
C ILE A 80 -4.82 2.55 19.21
N ALA A 81 -4.26 3.45 20.01
CA ALA A 81 -4.56 3.55 21.45
C ALA A 81 -6.02 3.90 21.73
N GLU A 82 -6.65 4.70 20.88
CA GLU A 82 -8.05 5.12 20.95
C GLU A 82 -9.02 4.18 20.21
N GLU A 83 -8.54 3.02 19.74
CA GLU A 83 -9.35 2.01 19.03
C GLU A 83 -10.09 2.53 17.79
N ARG A 84 -9.54 3.55 17.11
CA ARG A 84 -10.14 4.14 15.90
C ARG A 84 -9.73 3.46 14.60
N VAL A 85 -8.96 2.37 14.68
CA VAL A 85 -8.40 1.66 13.52
C VAL A 85 -9.17 0.39 13.24
N ALA A 86 -9.79 0.33 12.06
CA ALA A 86 -10.34 -0.90 11.50
C ALA A 86 -9.40 -1.46 10.42
N SER A 87 -9.15 -2.77 10.43
CA SER A 87 -8.24 -3.43 9.49
C SER A 87 -8.85 -4.75 8.98
N ILE A 88 -8.66 -5.01 7.69
CA ILE A 88 -9.14 -6.19 6.96
C ILE A 88 -8.00 -6.68 6.06
N GLN A 89 -7.69 -7.97 6.11
CA GLN A 89 -6.74 -8.59 5.20
C GLN A 89 -7.34 -8.66 3.79
N SER A 90 -6.57 -8.28 2.78
CA SER A 90 -7.01 -8.26 1.39
C SER A 90 -5.94 -8.81 0.45
N VAL A 91 -6.34 -9.09 -0.80
CA VAL A 91 -5.43 -9.60 -1.83
C VAL A 91 -4.59 -8.45 -2.38
N SER A 92 -3.46 -8.20 -1.72
CA SER A 92 -2.51 -7.13 -2.08
C SER A 92 -3.16 -5.74 -2.14
N GLY A 93 -2.46 -4.75 -2.69
CA GLY A 93 -2.94 -3.38 -2.79
C GLY A 93 -4.20 -3.24 -3.67
N THR A 94 -4.29 -3.99 -4.77
CA THR A 94 -5.45 -3.92 -5.68
C THR A 94 -6.74 -4.40 -4.99
N GLY A 95 -6.66 -5.48 -4.22
CA GLY A 95 -7.79 -5.96 -3.42
C GLY A 95 -8.20 -4.95 -2.35
N ALA A 96 -7.23 -4.34 -1.68
CA ALA A 96 -7.48 -3.28 -0.69
C ALA A 96 -8.23 -2.09 -1.31
N LEU A 97 -7.76 -1.60 -2.46
CA LEU A 97 -8.40 -0.49 -3.18
C LEU A 97 -9.82 -0.83 -3.62
N TRP A 98 -10.05 -2.05 -4.10
CA TRP A 98 -11.37 -2.49 -4.52
C TRP A 98 -12.38 -2.58 -3.36
N ILE A 99 -11.98 -3.19 -2.24
CA ILE A 99 -12.81 -3.28 -1.03
C ILE A 99 -13.09 -1.88 -0.48
N GLY A 100 -12.08 -1.02 -0.38
CA GLY A 100 -12.22 0.36 0.08
C GLY A 100 -13.18 1.18 -0.80
N ALA A 101 -13.01 1.13 -2.12
CA ALA A 101 -13.90 1.82 -3.06
C ALA A 101 -15.35 1.31 -2.96
N LYS A 102 -15.55 -0.01 -2.84
CA LYS A 102 -16.88 -0.61 -2.63
C LYS A 102 -17.52 -0.18 -1.32
N TYR A 103 -16.75 -0.14 -0.23
CA TYR A 103 -17.24 0.31 1.07
C TYR A 103 -17.68 1.78 1.01
N ILE A 104 -16.83 2.67 0.49
CA ILE A 104 -17.12 4.09 0.32
C ILE A 104 -18.39 4.31 -0.52
N SER A 105 -18.53 3.57 -1.63
CA SER A 105 -19.67 3.73 -2.52
C SER A 105 -20.96 3.13 -1.99
N ARG A 106 -20.93 1.97 -1.32
CA ARG A 106 -22.14 1.25 -0.90
C ARG A 106 -22.59 1.60 0.52
N VAL A 107 -21.65 1.89 1.41
CA VAL A 107 -21.94 2.14 2.83
C VAL A 107 -22.02 3.64 3.10
N LEU A 108 -21.09 4.41 2.54
CA LEU A 108 -21.05 5.87 2.73
C LEU A 108 -21.78 6.65 1.63
N ASN A 109 -22.31 5.97 0.61
CA ASN A 109 -23.00 6.56 -0.54
C ASN A 109 -22.20 7.63 -1.30
N TYR A 110 -20.87 7.55 -1.26
CA TYR A 110 -20.00 8.46 -2.00
C TYR A 110 -19.65 7.90 -3.38
N ASN A 111 -19.99 8.67 -4.43
CA ASN A 111 -19.83 8.26 -5.82
C ASN A 111 -18.69 8.97 -6.56
N THR A 112 -18.04 9.95 -5.92
CA THR A 112 -17.02 10.80 -6.53
C THR A 112 -15.65 10.46 -5.96
N PHE A 113 -14.72 10.03 -6.82
CA PHE A 113 -13.34 9.71 -6.43
C PHE A 113 -12.36 10.65 -7.11
N TYR A 114 -11.34 11.08 -6.37
CA TYR A 114 -10.29 11.96 -6.87
C TYR A 114 -8.98 11.20 -7.08
N MET A 115 -8.36 11.35 -8.26
CA MET A 115 -7.14 10.63 -8.64
C MET A 115 -6.12 11.58 -9.30
N SER A 116 -4.82 11.33 -9.11
CA SER A 116 -3.75 12.07 -9.78
C SER A 116 -3.74 11.83 -11.29
N SER A 117 -3.12 12.74 -12.05
CA SER A 117 -2.82 12.54 -13.47
C SER A 117 -1.36 12.92 -13.75
N PRO A 118 -0.47 11.95 -14.05
CA PRO A 118 -0.72 10.53 -14.27
C PRO A 118 -1.02 9.74 -12.98
N THR A 119 -1.63 8.56 -13.12
CA THR A 119 -1.83 7.58 -12.03
C THR A 119 -1.53 6.17 -12.50
N TRP A 120 -1.37 5.24 -11.56
CA TRP A 120 -1.10 3.84 -11.86
C TRP A 120 -2.31 3.18 -12.54
N SER A 121 -2.07 2.44 -13.63
CA SER A 121 -3.14 1.92 -14.50
C SER A 121 -4.19 1.08 -13.76
N TYR A 122 -3.81 0.39 -12.69
CA TYR A 122 -4.71 -0.46 -11.91
C TYR A 122 -5.73 0.33 -11.07
N VAL A 123 -5.45 1.60 -10.77
CA VAL A 123 -6.41 2.48 -10.05
C VAL A 123 -7.64 2.74 -10.93
N PHE A 124 -7.48 2.81 -12.25
CA PHE A 124 -8.61 2.92 -13.18
C PHE A 124 -9.50 1.68 -13.19
N GLN A 125 -8.93 0.49 -12.97
CA GLN A 125 -9.68 -0.77 -12.95
C GLN A 125 -10.59 -0.88 -11.71
N CYS A 126 -10.24 -0.19 -10.61
CA CYS A 126 -11.09 -0.10 -9.42
C CYS A 126 -12.32 0.81 -9.61
N ARG A 127 -12.50 1.44 -10.79
CA ARG A 127 -13.69 2.24 -11.08
C ARG A 127 -14.95 1.39 -11.02
N LEU A 128 -15.81 1.68 -10.05
CA LEU A 128 -17.15 1.12 -9.99
C LEU A 128 -17.95 1.64 -11.19
N SER A 129 -18.75 0.78 -11.81
CA SER A 129 -19.53 1.09 -13.02
C SER A 129 -20.40 2.34 -12.87
N SER A 130 -20.80 2.69 -11.64
CA SER A 130 -21.62 3.85 -11.29
C SER A 130 -20.85 5.03 -10.67
N ALA A 131 -19.53 4.94 -10.51
CA ALA A 131 -18.73 5.99 -9.87
C ALA A 131 -18.18 7.02 -10.89
N THR A 132 -18.32 8.30 -10.53
CA THR A 132 -17.75 9.43 -11.26
C THR A 132 -16.31 9.66 -10.76
N ALA A 133 -15.32 9.26 -11.55
CA ALA A 133 -13.94 9.62 -11.28
C ALA A 133 -13.70 11.06 -11.71
N LYS A 134 -13.27 11.93 -10.79
CA LYS A 134 -12.77 13.27 -11.05
C LYS A 134 -11.25 13.24 -10.98
N ILE A 135 -10.60 13.75 -12.02
CA ILE A 135 -9.14 13.80 -12.07
C ILE A 135 -8.68 15.07 -11.33
N CYS A 136 -7.84 14.91 -10.32
CA CYS A 136 -7.10 15.99 -9.67
C CYS A 136 -5.78 16.19 -10.42
N PHE A 137 -5.55 17.41 -10.92
CA PHE A 137 -4.34 17.76 -11.64
C PHE A 137 -3.16 17.96 -10.69
N THR A 138 -2.51 16.89 -10.27
CA THR A 138 -1.11 16.97 -9.84
C THR A 138 -0.22 16.75 -11.07
N GLN A 139 0.15 17.83 -11.76
CA GLN A 139 1.07 17.74 -12.88
C GLN A 139 2.49 17.50 -12.35
N VAL A 140 3.21 16.54 -12.94
CA VAL A 140 4.67 16.49 -12.83
C VAL A 140 5.22 17.44 -13.89
N HIS A 141 6.04 18.41 -13.50
CA HIS A 141 6.62 19.34 -14.47
C HIS A 141 7.44 18.55 -15.50
N PRO A 142 7.07 18.59 -16.81
CA PRO A 142 7.62 17.66 -17.81
C PRO A 142 9.12 17.85 -18.06
N LYS A 143 9.72 18.97 -17.63
CA LYS A 143 11.15 19.24 -17.76
C LYS A 143 11.95 19.12 -16.45
N GLU A 144 11.29 19.23 -15.30
CA GLU A 144 11.99 19.32 -14.00
C GLU A 144 11.72 18.13 -13.09
N GLY A 145 10.75 17.27 -13.42
CA GLY A 145 10.38 16.12 -12.58
C GLY A 145 9.82 16.52 -11.21
N ARG A 146 9.51 17.81 -11.01
CA ARG A 146 8.96 18.35 -9.75
C ARG A 146 7.46 18.19 -9.70
N LEU A 147 6.93 17.93 -8.51
CA LEU A 147 5.50 17.94 -8.24
C LEU A 147 4.99 19.38 -8.28
N ILE A 148 4.04 19.66 -9.16
CA ILE A 148 3.29 20.91 -9.16
C ILE A 148 2.00 20.67 -8.39
N TRP A 149 1.89 21.26 -7.21
CA TRP A 149 0.65 21.28 -6.44
C TRP A 149 -0.29 22.32 -7.04
N ALA A 150 -1.08 21.91 -8.02
CA ALA A 150 -2.24 22.67 -8.50
C ALA A 150 -3.51 22.00 -7.97
N MET A 151 -3.75 22.11 -6.66
CA MET A 151 -5.09 21.89 -6.11
C MET A 151 -5.82 23.23 -6.14
N PRO A 152 -6.86 23.42 -6.96
CA PRO A 152 -7.77 24.53 -6.79
C PRO A 152 -8.40 24.42 -5.38
N CYS A 153 -8.24 25.44 -4.52
CA CYS A 153 -8.80 25.46 -3.16
C CYS A 153 -10.32 25.22 -3.16
N ASP A 154 -10.99 25.59 -4.24
CA ASP A 154 -12.40 25.41 -4.60
C ASP A 154 -12.85 23.94 -4.77
N MET A 155 -11.93 22.97 -4.74
CA MET A 155 -12.27 21.54 -4.68
C MET A 155 -12.39 20.97 -3.26
N VAL A 156 -12.08 21.75 -2.22
CA VAL A 156 -12.21 21.36 -0.81
C VAL A 156 -13.47 21.99 -0.23
N ASP A 157 -14.63 21.56 -0.73
CA ASP A 157 -15.91 21.90 -0.10
C ASP A 157 -16.33 20.75 0.82
N GLU A 158 -16.23 20.99 2.13
CA GLU A 158 -16.64 20.07 3.21
C GLU A 158 -18.14 19.76 3.19
N SER A 159 -18.96 20.57 2.50
CA SER A 159 -20.42 20.42 2.50
C SER A 159 -20.94 19.20 1.71
N LEU A 160 -20.10 18.55 0.91
CA LEU A 160 -20.54 17.59 -0.10
C LEU A 160 -20.25 16.12 0.21
N GLY A 161 -19.72 15.80 1.40
CA GLY A 161 -19.42 14.42 1.79
C GLY A 161 -18.52 13.72 0.75
N ARG A 162 -17.21 13.97 0.77
CA ARG A 162 -16.30 13.33 -0.21
C ARG A 162 -15.03 12.87 0.49
N LEU A 163 -14.67 11.60 0.29
CA LEU A 163 -13.48 10.97 0.87
C LEU A 163 -12.27 11.14 -0.07
N LYS A 164 -11.12 11.58 0.47
CA LYS A 164 -9.84 11.60 -0.26
C LYS A 164 -9.12 10.27 -0.07
N MET A 165 -8.76 9.59 -1.16
CA MET A 165 -7.83 8.47 -1.12
C MET A 165 -6.44 9.00 -1.48
N PHE A 166 -5.51 9.00 -0.53
CA PHE A 166 -4.10 9.29 -0.79
C PHE A 166 -3.34 7.98 -1.02
N HIS A 167 -2.55 7.94 -2.08
CA HIS A 167 -1.53 6.92 -2.33
C HIS A 167 -0.18 7.59 -2.06
N SER A 168 0.61 7.02 -1.14
CA SER A 168 2.02 7.37 -0.93
C SER A 168 2.92 6.67 -1.94
#